data_AF-A0A5C8T6Y0-F1
#
_entry.id   AF-A0A5C8T6Y0-F1
#
_cell.length_a   1.000
_cell.length_b   1.000
_cell.length_c   1.000
_cell.angle_alpha   90.00
_cell.angle_beta   90.00
_cell.angle_gamma   90.00
#
_symmetry.space_group_name_H-M   'P 1'
#
loop_
_entity.id
_entity.type
_entity.pdbx_description
1 polymer ?
#
loop_
_entity_poly.entity_id
_entity_poly.type
_entity_poly.pdbx_seq_one_letter_code
_entity_poly.pdbx_strand_id
1 'polypeptide(L)'
;MQLTPRQIRARLDRAVADAGSNRALSRARGVTESQVSRCRLSGRNCPAALLAAAGMWRDAEGDVRDRSDRGPSRFRFIAVQASGEAGVAAAVATLGAALGQR
;
A
#
# COMPACT_ATOMS: atom_id res chain seq x y z
N MET A 1 -4.76 -2.67 2.70
CA MET A 1 -5.70 -3.72 2.24
C MET A 1 -4.96 -5.07 2.18
N GLN A 2 -5.63 -6.18 2.53
CA GLN A 2 -5.08 -7.53 2.32
C GLN A 2 -5.09 -7.87 0.82
N LEU A 3 -4.01 -8.43 0.30
CA LEU A 3 -3.90 -8.80 -1.10
C LEU A 3 -4.29 -10.24 -1.32
N THR A 4 -5.13 -10.45 -2.34
CA THR A 4 -5.47 -11.79 -2.81
C THR A 4 -4.29 -12.43 -3.56
N PRO A 5 -4.20 -13.77 -3.64
CA PRO A 5 -3.18 -14.44 -4.43
C PRO A 5 -3.12 -13.98 -5.89
N ARG A 6 -4.25 -13.61 -6.50
CA ARG A 6 -4.28 -13.05 -7.86
C ARG A 6 -3.56 -11.70 -7.94
N GLN A 7 -3.79 -10.80 -6.98
CA GLN A 7 -3.12 -9.50 -6.92
C GLN A 7 -1.62 -9.63 -6.65
N ILE A 8 -1.22 -10.55 -5.76
CA ILE A 8 0.18 -10.84 -5.47
C ILE A 8 0.92 -11.26 -6.74
N ARG A 9 0.34 -12.20 -7.52
CA ARG A 9 0.93 -12.68 -8.78
C ARG A 9 1.10 -11.56 -9.80
N ALA A 10 0.05 -10.78 -10.05
CA ALA A 10 0.10 -9.66 -10.99
C ALA A 10 1.20 -8.64 -10.64
N ARG A 11 1.44 -8.39 -9.35
CA ARG A 11 2.51 -7.49 -8.90
C ARG A 11 3.89 -8.10 -9.04
N LEU A 12 4.04 -9.40 -8.76
CA LEU A 12 5.29 -10.11 -9.01
C LEU A 12 5.62 -10.16 -10.50
N ASP A 13 4.63 -10.35 -11.37
CA ASP A 13 4.79 -10.30 -12.82
C ASP A 13 5.30 -8.92 -13.27
N ARG A 14 4.72 -7.84 -12.71
CA ARG A 14 5.20 -6.48 -12.97
C ARG A 14 6.64 -6.27 -12.48
N ALA A 15 6.96 -6.69 -11.25
CA ALA A 15 8.32 -6.58 -10.72
C ALA A 15 9.36 -7.36 -11.55
N VAL A 16 8.96 -8.49 -12.16
CA VAL A 16 9.82 -9.23 -13.09
C VAL A 16 9.96 -8.51 -14.43
N ALA A 17 8.87 -7.95 -14.96
CA ALA A 17 8.93 -7.15 -16.19
C ALA A 17 9.84 -5.92 -16.00
N ASP A 18 9.73 -5.23 -14.87
CA ASP A 18 10.58 -4.07 -14.52
C ASP A 18 12.05 -4.48 -14.37
N ALA A 19 12.33 -5.67 -13.82
CA ALA A 19 13.68 -6.23 -13.74
C ALA A 19 14.19 -6.85 -15.05
N GLY A 20 13.31 -7.03 -16.05
CA GLY A 20 13.58 -7.64 -17.35
C GLY A 20 13.53 -9.17 -17.40
N SER A 21 13.77 -9.89 -16.29
CA SER A 21 13.64 -11.36 -16.24
C SER A 21 13.57 -11.91 -14.81
N ASN A 22 13.14 -13.18 -14.67
CA ASN A 22 13.19 -13.89 -13.38
C ASN A 22 14.62 -13.92 -12.82
N ARG A 23 15.61 -14.24 -13.66
CA ARG A 23 17.03 -14.30 -13.30
C ARG A 23 17.59 -12.95 -12.84
N ALA A 24 17.18 -11.86 -13.49
CA ALA A 24 17.59 -10.53 -13.10
C ALA A 24 17.02 -10.15 -11.73
N LEU A 25 15.71 -10.38 -11.52
CA LEU A 25 15.07 -10.12 -10.24
C LEU A 25 15.67 -10.99 -9.12
N SER A 26 15.94 -12.27 -9.41
CA SER A 26 16.47 -13.20 -8.41
C SER A 26 17.86 -12.77 -7.92
N ARG A 27 18.74 -12.37 -8.84
CA ARG A 27 20.06 -11.79 -8.52
C ARG A 27 19.94 -10.51 -7.71
N ALA A 28 19.09 -9.58 -8.15
CA ALA A 28 18.92 -8.29 -7.48
C ALA A 28 18.39 -8.41 -6.04
N ARG A 29 17.63 -9.47 -5.75
CA ARG A 29 16.97 -9.67 -4.45
C ARG A 29 17.60 -10.78 -3.60
N GLY A 30 18.67 -11.42 -4.07
CA GLY A 30 19.35 -12.49 -3.35
C GLY A 30 18.48 -13.73 -3.13
N VAL A 31 17.61 -14.06 -4.09
CA VAL A 31 16.74 -15.25 -4.06
C VAL A 31 17.04 -16.14 -5.27
N THR A 32 16.55 -17.39 -5.24
CA THR A 32 16.71 -18.29 -6.38
C THR A 32 15.68 -18.00 -7.48
N GLU A 33 16.05 -18.24 -8.74
CA GLU A 33 15.14 -18.06 -9.87
C GLU A 33 13.89 -18.95 -9.77
N SER A 34 14.07 -20.19 -9.29
CA SER A 34 12.98 -21.13 -9.02
C SER A 34 12.01 -20.61 -7.95
N GLN A 35 12.50 -19.91 -6.93
CA GLN A 35 11.63 -19.25 -5.95
C GLN A 35 10.80 -18.13 -6.59
N VAL A 36 11.39 -17.31 -7.46
CA VAL A 36 10.67 -16.27 -8.21
C VAL A 36 9.55 -16.90 -9.04
N SER A 37 9.87 -17.93 -9.82
CA SER A 37 8.91 -18.64 -10.66
C SER A 37 7.75 -19.23 -9.84
N ARG A 38 8.05 -19.94 -8.75
CA ARG A 38 7.03 -20.54 -7.87
C ARG A 38 6.12 -19.48 -7.25
N CYS A 39 6.68 -18.35 -6.82
CA CYS A 39 5.91 -17.25 -6.24
C CYS A 39 4.98 -16.59 -7.27
N ARG A 40 5.44 -16.44 -8.53
CA ARG A 40 4.61 -15.92 -9.63
C ARG A 40 3.45 -16.84 -10.00
N LEU A 41 3.64 -18.16 -9.91
CA LEU A 41 2.58 -19.12 -10.23
C LEU A 41 1.54 -19.24 -9.11
N SER A 42 2.00 -19.30 -7.86
CA SER A 42 1.15 -19.59 -6.70
C SER A 42 0.59 -18.34 -6.01
N GLY A 43 1.35 -17.24 -6.00
CA GLY A 43 1.07 -16.06 -5.16
C GLY A 43 1.17 -16.34 -3.67
N ARG A 44 1.80 -17.45 -3.26
CA ARG A 44 1.91 -17.91 -1.87
C ARG A 44 3.36 -18.04 -1.44
N ASN A 45 3.61 -18.03 -0.13
CA ASN A 45 4.92 -18.26 0.50
C ASN A 45 6.07 -17.43 -0.11
N CYS A 46 5.78 -16.19 -0.51
CA CYS A 46 6.77 -15.31 -1.10
C CYS A 46 7.74 -14.79 -0.03
N PRO A 47 9.06 -14.90 -0.24
CA PRO A 47 10.08 -14.27 0.59
C PRO A 47 9.88 -12.76 0.71
N ALA A 48 10.25 -12.19 1.86
CA ALA A 48 10.14 -10.75 2.12
C ALA A 48 10.86 -9.90 1.06
N ALA A 49 12.03 -10.35 0.57
CA ALA A 49 12.78 -9.65 -0.46
C ALA A 49 12.00 -9.53 -1.79
N LEU A 50 11.22 -10.55 -2.16
CA LEU A 50 10.37 -10.52 -3.36
C LEU A 50 9.11 -9.70 -3.16
N LEU A 51 8.50 -9.76 -1.98
CA LEU A 51 7.38 -8.88 -1.64
C LEU A 51 7.80 -7.42 -1.70
N ALA A 52 8.95 -7.07 -1.10
CA ALA A 52 9.48 -5.71 -1.12
C ALA A 52 9.77 -5.22 -2.55
N ALA A 53 10.30 -6.08 -3.42
CA ALA A 53 10.54 -5.76 -4.83
C ALA A 53 9.26 -5.41 -5.59
N ALA A 54 8.13 -5.99 -5.18
CA ALA A 54 6.82 -5.78 -5.78
C ALA A 54 5.94 -4.78 -4.98
N GLY A 55 6.55 -3.98 -4.09
CA GLY A 55 5.85 -2.96 -3.32
C GLY A 55 4.90 -3.52 -2.26
N MET A 56 5.17 -4.73 -1.78
CA MET A 56 4.36 -5.43 -0.78
C MET A 56 5.15 -5.70 0.49
N TRP A 57 4.44 -6.00 1.58
CA TRP A 57 5.02 -6.45 2.84
C TRP A 57 4.09 -7.46 3.50
N ARG A 58 4.58 -8.18 4.51
CA ARG A 58 3.79 -9.13 5.30
C ARG A 58 3.60 -8.56 6.71
N ASP A 59 2.36 -8.52 7.18
CA ASP A 59 2.06 -8.07 8.54
C ASP A 59 2.33 -9.14 9.61
N ALA A 60 2.07 -8.81 10.87
CA ALA A 60 2.32 -9.69 12.01
C ALA A 60 1.42 -10.94 11.98
N GLU A 61 0.24 -10.81 11.36
CA GLU A 61 -0.74 -11.86 11.17
C GLU A 61 -0.41 -12.78 9.98
N GLY A 62 0.62 -12.41 9.20
CA GLY A 62 1.09 -13.19 8.05
C GLY A 62 0.41 -12.82 6.74
N ASP A 63 -0.44 -11.79 6.72
CA ASP A 63 -1.13 -11.30 5.54
C ASP A 63 -0.25 -10.41 4.68
N VAL A 64 -0.37 -10.54 3.36
CA VAL A 64 0.37 -9.69 2.43
C VAL A 64 -0.41 -8.41 2.19
N ARG A 65 0.24 -7.28 2.46
CA ARG A 65 -0.29 -5.92 2.33
C ARG A 65 0.45 -5.16 1.25
N ASP A 66 -0.24 -4.21 0.66
CA ASP A 66 0.35 -3.23 -0.23
C ASP A 66 1.06 -2.14 0.60
N ARG A 67 2.24 -1.71 0.14
CA ARG A 67 3.00 -0.63 0.76
C ARG A 67 2.58 0.76 0.26
N SER A 68 1.97 0.83 -0.93
CA SER A 68 1.44 2.06 -1.53
C SER A 68 0.02 2.41 -1.09
N ASP A 69 -0.68 1.46 -0.48
CA ASP A 69 -2.02 1.65 0.04
C ASP A 69 -1.96 2.45 1.35
N ARG A 70 -2.29 3.74 1.28
CA ARG A 70 -2.44 4.64 2.44
C ARG A 70 -3.67 4.29 3.31
N GLY A 71 -4.31 3.15 3.05
CA GLY A 71 -5.59 2.77 3.63
C GLY A 71 -6.75 3.31 2.79
N PRO A 72 -7.99 2.89 3.10
CA PRO A 72 -9.16 3.39 2.39
C PRO A 72 -9.22 4.92 2.50
N SER A 73 -9.54 5.60 1.39
CA SER A 73 -9.82 7.04 1.39
C SER A 73 -10.87 7.36 2.45
N ARG A 74 -10.47 8.05 3.52
CA ARG A 74 -11.38 8.46 4.60
C ARG A 74 -11.95 9.82 4.23
N PHE A 75 -13.25 9.86 3.98
CA PHE A 75 -13.99 11.12 3.89
C PHE A 75 -14.34 11.60 5.30
N ARG A 76 -13.95 12.82 5.65
CA ARG A 76 -14.32 13.46 6.93
C ARG A 76 -15.32 14.57 6.63
N PHE A 77 -16.55 14.40 7.09
CA PHE A 77 -17.57 15.44 7.04
C PHE A 77 -17.55 16.22 8.35
N ILE A 78 -17.49 17.54 8.28
CA ILE A 78 -17.61 18.41 9.44
C ILE A 78 -18.78 19.35 9.15
N ALA A 79 -19.87 19.19 9.91
CA ALA A 79 -20.98 20.14 9.90
C ALA A 79 -20.81 21.06 11.11
N VAL A 80 -20.76 22.37 10.88
CA VAL A 80 -20.69 23.36 11.95
C VAL A 80 -21.93 24.24 11.86
N GLN A 81 -22.71 24.26 12.93
CA GLN A 81 -23.75 25.27 13.10
C GLN A 81 -23.14 26.46 13.83
N ALA A 82 -23.19 27.63 13.21
CA ALA A 82 -22.73 28.88 13.80
C ALA A 82 -23.80 29.96 13.61
N SER A 83 -23.89 30.89 14.56
CA SER A 83 -24.76 32.06 14.48
C SER A 83 -23.98 33.29 14.97
N GLY A 84 -24.18 34.42 14.27
CA GLY A 84 -23.42 35.65 14.49
C GLY A 84 -21.98 35.60 13.98
N GLU A 85 -21.37 36.77 13.74
CA GLU A 85 -20.01 36.87 13.18
C GLU A 85 -18.95 36.16 14.04
N ALA A 86 -19.02 36.31 15.36
CA ALA A 86 -18.08 35.65 16.27
C ALA A 86 -18.18 34.12 16.21
N GLY A 87 -19.39 33.58 16.04
CA GLY A 87 -19.62 32.14 15.90
C GLY A 87 -19.09 31.60 14.58
N VAL A 88 -19.24 32.35 13.49
CA VAL A 88 -18.71 31.97 12.17
C VAL A 88 -17.18 31.99 12.17
N ALA A 89 -16.55 33.01 12.77
CA ALA A 89 -15.09 33.08 12.88
C ALA A 89 -14.50 31.90 13.68
N ALA A 90 -15.13 31.53 14.80
CA ALA A 90 -14.72 30.38 15.60
C ALA A 90 -14.90 29.04 14.86
N ALA A 91 -16.00 28.90 14.11
CA ALA A 91 -16.25 27.73 13.27
C ALA A 91 -15.16 27.55 12.20
N VAL A 92 -14.80 28.62 11.49
CA VAL A 92 -13.76 28.61 10.46
C VAL A 92 -12.38 28.30 11.06
N ALA A 93 -12.02 28.91 12.19
CA ALA A 93 -10.76 28.63 12.88
C ALA A 93 -10.66 27.15 13.32
N THR A 94 -11.75 26.60 13.86
CA THR A 94 -11.82 25.18 14.26
C THR A 94 -11.72 24.24 13.06
N LEU A 95 -12.33 24.62 11.93
CA LEU A 95 -12.26 23.85 10.68
C LEU A 95 -10.84 23.86 10.09
N GLY A 96 -10.17 25.02 10.05
CA GLY A 96 -8.78 25.16 9.60
C GLY A 96 -7.82 24.28 10.42
N ALA A 97 -7.96 24.32 11.74
CA ALA A 97 -7.19 23.46 12.65
C ALA A 97 -7.48 21.96 12.41
N ALA A 98 -8.74 21.59 12.20
CA ALA A 98 -9.13 20.19 11.97
C ALA A 98 -8.67 19.63 10.61
N LEU A 99 -8.44 20.51 9.63
CA LEU A 99 -7.96 20.17 8.28
C LEU A 99 -6.43 20.31 8.14
N GLY A 100 -5.73 20.74 9.19
CA GLY A 100 -4.27 20.92 9.18
C GLY A 100 -3.79 22.06 8.30
N GLN A 101 -4.68 22.96 7.88
CA GLN A 101 -4.29 24.21 7.25
C GLN A 101 -4.05 25.23 8.36
N ARG A 102 -2.78 25.48 8.64
CA ARG A 102 -2.31 26.63 9.42
C ARG A 102 -2.01 27.77 8.48
#